data_AF-A0A2G7GKA3-F1
#
_entry.id   AF-A0A2G7GKA3-F1
#
_cell.length_a   1.000
_cell.length_b   1.000
_cell.length_c   1.000
_cell.angle_alpha   90.00
_cell.angle_beta   90.00
_cell.angle_gamma   90.00
#
_symmetry.space_group_name_H-M   'P 1'
#
loop_
_entity.id
_entity.type
_entity.pdbx_description
1 polymer ?
#
loop_
_entity_poly.entity_id
_entity_poly.type
_entity_poly.pdbx_seq_one_letter_code
_entity_poly.pdbx_strand_id
1 'polypeptide(L)'
;MTAVAGLPGVGKTNWIRQQLTQQPTLYFSPATRIGIDQTRLAVEFPHVQVLADDQQTQLWQLASGVSAYIELGYHLDLAKIAPLLDTLNCHRVAIVSAGTQDADWDEWADEIIVSSLGATNATSLWVANTTGHVIDPDSLEVFWYELTQGAYGVVSRAKGIFELADGLSVYGDFVAGMQPKEFDELNLPRWLEGRPQRLSGIEVWGNQLDEAAIAQTFQDCCLSDVAIRHYQQQVKEMLAEEAMI
;
A
#
# COMPACT_ATOMS: atom_id res chain seq x y z
N MET A 1 6.60 -13.38 17.16
CA MET A 1 5.65 -12.49 16.44
C MET A 1 6.04 -11.07 16.74
N THR A 2 5.89 -10.14 15.80
CA THR A 2 6.27 -8.75 15.97
C THR A 2 5.08 -7.84 15.68
N ALA A 3 4.73 -6.98 16.64
CA ALA A 3 3.70 -5.96 16.44
C ALA A 3 4.40 -4.62 16.19
N VAL A 4 4.03 -3.93 15.12
CA VAL A 4 4.67 -2.70 14.68
C VAL A 4 3.67 -1.56 14.73
N ALA A 5 3.97 -0.54 15.53
CA ALA A 5 3.14 0.65 15.68
C ALA A 5 3.92 1.91 15.30
N GLY A 6 3.18 2.99 15.13
CA GLY A 6 3.74 4.29 14.75
C GLY A 6 2.73 5.13 13.97
N LEU A 7 2.94 6.43 14.00
CA LEU A 7 2.07 7.39 13.32
C LEU A 7 1.99 7.13 11.81
N PRO A 8 0.97 7.64 11.11
CA PRO A 8 0.92 7.52 9.65
C PRO A 8 2.14 8.19 9.01
N GLY A 9 2.67 7.61 7.93
CA GLY A 9 3.81 8.16 7.19
C GLY A 9 5.21 7.80 7.70
N VAL A 10 5.36 7.32 8.95
CA VAL A 10 6.69 7.01 9.54
C VAL A 10 7.41 5.82 8.91
N GLY A 11 6.74 5.04 8.06
CA GLY A 11 7.37 3.95 7.31
C GLY A 11 7.23 2.54 7.90
N LYS A 12 6.18 2.26 8.68
CA LYS A 12 5.87 0.92 9.24
C LYS A 12 6.02 -0.22 8.22
N THR A 13 5.25 -0.17 7.14
CA THR A 13 5.30 -1.19 6.08
C THR A 13 6.69 -1.33 5.47
N ASN A 14 7.41 -0.21 5.26
CA ASN A 14 8.77 -0.24 4.71
C ASN A 14 9.75 -0.93 5.66
N TRP A 15 9.64 -0.68 6.96
CA TRP A 15 10.46 -1.36 7.96
C TRP A 15 10.16 -2.85 8.00
N ILE A 16 8.88 -3.25 8.04
CA ILE A 16 8.47 -4.66 7.97
C ILE A 16 9.06 -5.32 6.73
N ARG A 17 8.92 -4.66 5.57
CA ARG A 17 9.48 -5.10 4.30
C ARG A 17 10.97 -5.40 4.36
N GLN A 18 11.74 -4.57 5.07
CA GLN A 18 13.19 -4.77 5.25
C GLN A 18 13.52 -5.96 6.17
N GLN A 19 12.59 -6.37 7.04
CA GLN A 19 12.78 -7.54 7.90
C GLN A 19 12.37 -8.86 7.22
N LEU A 20 11.62 -8.80 6.12
CA LEU A 20 11.18 -9.99 5.42
C LEU A 20 12.37 -10.76 4.86
N THR A 21 12.37 -12.07 5.12
CA THR A 21 13.36 -13.04 4.61
C THR A 21 12.61 -14.12 3.84
N GLN A 22 13.30 -15.07 3.19
CA GLN A 22 12.65 -16.16 2.44
C GLN A 22 11.84 -17.17 3.30
N GLN A 23 11.66 -16.91 4.60
CA GLN A 23 10.89 -17.77 5.50
C GLN A 23 9.38 -17.50 5.37
N PRO A 24 8.54 -18.54 5.52
CA PRO A 24 7.09 -18.36 5.58
C PRO A 24 6.71 -17.32 6.63
N THR A 25 5.92 -16.33 6.22
CA THR A 25 5.59 -15.20 7.08
C THR A 25 4.11 -14.86 6.97
N LEU A 26 3.45 -14.67 8.11
CA LEU A 26 2.11 -14.09 8.16
C LEU A 26 2.21 -12.57 8.28
N TYR A 27 1.43 -11.84 7.50
CA TYR A 27 1.29 -10.40 7.61
C TYR A 27 -0.16 -10.05 7.92
N PHE A 28 -0.39 -9.29 8.98
CA PHE A 28 -1.72 -8.83 9.36
C PHE A 28 -1.73 -7.33 9.61
N SER A 29 -2.69 -6.63 9.00
CA SER A 29 -2.92 -5.20 9.21
C SER A 29 -4.42 -5.00 9.43
N PRO A 30 -4.89 -4.97 10.68
CA PRO A 30 -6.32 -4.92 10.99
C PRO A 30 -6.98 -3.65 10.44
N ALA A 31 -8.26 -3.77 10.06
CA ALA A 31 -9.10 -2.65 9.64
C ALA A 31 -8.52 -1.85 8.45
N THR A 32 -7.82 -2.55 7.55
CA THR A 32 -7.27 -1.93 6.33
C THR A 32 -8.40 -1.63 5.34
N ARG A 33 -8.41 -0.42 4.76
CA ARG A 33 -9.51 0.03 3.88
C ARG A 33 -9.42 -0.54 2.46
N ILE A 34 -8.25 -0.50 1.84
CA ILE A 34 -8.03 -0.94 0.44
C ILE A 34 -6.96 -2.02 0.33
N GLY A 35 -5.90 -1.98 1.13
CA GLY A 35 -4.89 -3.03 1.11
C GLY A 35 -3.84 -2.90 0.01
N ILE A 36 -3.47 -1.66 -0.31
CA ILE A 36 -2.36 -1.35 -1.22
C ILE A 36 -1.05 -1.96 -0.70
N ASP A 37 -0.71 -1.71 0.56
CA ASP A 37 0.52 -2.22 1.18
C ASP A 37 0.55 -3.75 1.25
N GLN A 38 -0.58 -4.36 1.61
CA GLN A 38 -0.78 -5.80 1.63
C GLN A 38 -0.56 -6.43 0.26
N THR A 39 -1.18 -5.85 -0.77
CA THR A 39 -1.05 -6.33 -2.15
C THR A 39 0.39 -6.20 -2.62
N ARG A 40 1.04 -5.05 -2.39
CA ARG A 40 2.45 -4.85 -2.74
C ARG A 40 3.35 -5.89 -2.09
N LEU A 41 3.19 -6.13 -0.78
CA LEU A 41 3.97 -7.12 -0.05
C LEU A 41 3.75 -8.54 -0.59
N ALA A 42 2.51 -8.91 -0.88
CA ALA A 42 2.19 -10.24 -1.41
C ALA A 42 2.79 -10.47 -2.81
N VAL A 43 2.90 -9.42 -3.63
CA VAL A 43 3.56 -9.49 -4.94
C VAL A 43 5.08 -9.58 -4.80
N GLU A 44 5.67 -8.73 -3.95
CA GLU A 44 7.13 -8.65 -3.77
C GLU A 44 7.68 -9.88 -3.03
N PHE A 45 6.88 -10.48 -2.13
CA PHE A 45 7.27 -11.60 -1.28
C PHE A 45 6.21 -12.73 -1.33
N PRO A 46 6.31 -13.65 -2.31
CA PRO A 46 5.31 -14.74 -2.45
C PRO A 46 5.20 -15.71 -1.27
N HIS A 47 6.18 -15.72 -0.35
CA HIS A 47 6.16 -16.49 0.89
C HIS A 47 5.44 -15.76 2.05
N VAL A 48 5.00 -14.52 1.84
CA VAL A 48 4.18 -13.76 2.78
C VAL A 48 2.71 -14.05 2.53
N GLN A 49 2.05 -14.63 3.51
CA GLN A 49 0.61 -14.78 3.53
C GLN A 49 -0.01 -13.58 4.25
N VAL A 50 -0.73 -12.75 3.49
CA VAL A 50 -1.56 -11.69 4.07
C VAL A 50 -2.82 -12.29 4.68
N LEU A 51 -3.08 -11.97 5.94
CA LEU A 51 -4.32 -12.34 6.64
C LEU A 51 -5.37 -11.24 6.48
N ALA A 52 -6.58 -11.65 6.13
CA ALA A 52 -7.77 -10.81 6.27
C ALA A 52 -8.24 -10.75 7.73
N ASP A 53 -9.12 -9.78 8.05
CA ASP A 53 -9.63 -9.59 9.42
C ASP A 53 -10.34 -10.84 9.98
N ASP A 54 -11.02 -11.61 9.13
CA ASP A 54 -11.69 -12.87 9.50
C ASP A 54 -10.72 -14.07 9.67
N GLN A 55 -9.45 -13.89 9.30
CA GLN A 55 -8.39 -14.90 9.38
C GLN A 55 -7.42 -14.70 10.55
N GLN A 56 -7.64 -13.67 11.39
CA GLN A 56 -6.77 -13.34 12.52
C GLN A 56 -6.57 -14.49 13.52
N THR A 57 -7.49 -15.48 13.53
CA THR A 57 -7.38 -16.68 14.38
C THR A 57 -6.10 -17.48 14.10
N GLN A 58 -5.52 -17.38 12.90
CA GLN A 58 -4.26 -18.05 12.52
C GLN A 58 -3.07 -17.54 13.32
N LEU A 59 -3.10 -16.30 13.83
CA LEU A 59 -2.04 -15.74 14.68
C LEU A 59 -1.88 -16.54 15.98
N TRP A 60 -2.96 -17.13 16.50
CA TRP A 60 -2.95 -17.95 17.72
C TRP A 60 -2.41 -19.36 17.51
N GLN A 61 -2.28 -19.79 16.25
CA GLN A 61 -1.89 -21.14 15.86
C GLN A 61 -0.64 -21.10 14.97
N LEU A 62 0.25 -20.14 15.24
CA LEU A 62 1.46 -19.94 14.45
C LEU A 62 2.34 -21.20 14.48
N ALA A 63 2.57 -21.79 13.30
CA ALA A 63 3.40 -22.98 13.18
C ALA A 63 4.87 -22.67 13.49
N SER A 64 5.62 -23.68 13.95
CA SER A 64 7.06 -23.54 14.20
C SER A 64 7.79 -23.15 12.92
N GLY A 65 8.65 -22.13 13.00
CA GLY A 65 9.41 -21.62 11.86
C GLY A 65 8.65 -20.65 10.95
N VAL A 66 7.43 -20.26 11.32
CA VAL A 66 6.67 -19.19 10.66
C VAL A 66 6.84 -17.89 11.45
N SER A 67 7.22 -16.82 10.77
CA SER A 67 7.26 -15.48 11.37
C SER A 67 5.91 -14.78 11.19
N ALA A 68 5.59 -13.81 12.04
CA ALA A 68 4.34 -13.06 11.91
C ALA A 68 4.57 -11.59 12.25
N TYR A 69 4.08 -10.70 11.39
CA TYR A 69 4.08 -9.25 11.57
C TYR A 69 2.64 -8.74 11.67
N ILE A 70 2.37 -7.95 12.70
CA ILE A 70 1.12 -7.23 12.89
C ILE A 70 1.41 -5.73 12.72
N GLU A 71 0.98 -5.13 11.61
CA GLU A 71 1.08 -3.68 11.41
C GLU A 71 -0.14 -2.99 12.04
N LEU A 72 0.07 -2.27 13.14
CA LEU A 72 -1.00 -1.59 13.86
C LEU A 72 -1.32 -0.24 13.21
N GLY A 73 -2.60 -0.06 12.87
CA GLY A 73 -3.11 1.23 12.41
C GLY A 73 -3.03 2.30 13.50
N TYR A 74 -2.72 3.54 13.11
CA TYR A 74 -2.61 4.66 14.06
C TYR A 74 -3.89 4.98 14.84
N HIS A 75 -5.04 4.53 14.33
CA HIS A 75 -6.36 4.73 14.93
C HIS A 75 -6.61 3.77 16.11
N LEU A 76 -5.72 2.81 16.31
CA LEU A 76 -5.85 1.80 17.35
C LEU A 76 -5.33 2.32 18.68
N ASP A 77 -6.11 2.07 19.73
CA ASP A 77 -5.73 2.37 21.11
C ASP A 77 -4.75 1.32 21.62
N LEU A 78 -3.47 1.70 21.69
CA LEU A 78 -2.38 0.80 22.04
C LEU A 78 -2.53 0.20 23.44
N ALA A 79 -3.07 0.96 24.39
CA ALA A 79 -3.31 0.48 25.76
C ALA A 79 -4.39 -0.62 25.80
N LYS A 80 -5.42 -0.52 24.95
CA LYS A 80 -6.45 -1.55 24.84
C LYS A 80 -5.98 -2.81 24.12
N ILE A 81 -5.02 -2.67 23.21
CA ILE A 81 -4.49 -3.80 22.43
C ILE A 81 -3.32 -4.49 23.13
N ALA A 82 -2.59 -3.81 24.01
CA ALA A 82 -1.45 -4.39 24.73
C ALA A 82 -1.77 -5.76 25.37
N PRO A 83 -2.88 -5.98 26.10
CA PRO A 83 -3.18 -7.29 26.69
C PRO A 83 -3.32 -8.42 25.66
N LEU A 84 -3.85 -8.10 24.47
CA LEU A 84 -3.96 -9.04 23.36
C LEU A 84 -2.58 -9.42 22.81
N LEU A 85 -1.70 -8.43 22.64
CA LEU A 85 -0.33 -8.63 22.18
C LEU A 85 0.51 -9.41 23.20
N ASP A 86 0.31 -9.16 24.49
CA ASP A 86 0.96 -9.91 25.57
C ASP A 86 0.56 -11.38 25.54
N THR A 87 -0.73 -11.66 25.29
CA THR A 87 -1.22 -13.05 25.17
C THR A 87 -0.60 -13.75 23.95
N LEU A 88 -0.32 -13.02 22.87
CA LEU A 88 0.39 -13.51 21.68
C LEU A 88 1.91 -13.52 21.83
N ASN A 89 2.44 -13.04 22.97
CA ASN A 89 3.87 -12.88 23.24
C ASN A 89 4.59 -12.13 22.10
N CYS A 90 4.00 -11.01 21.68
CA CYS A 90 4.54 -10.16 20.62
C CYS A 90 5.74 -9.34 21.11
N HIS A 91 6.78 -9.25 20.28
CA HIS A 91 7.79 -8.20 20.39
C HIS A 91 7.22 -6.90 19.79
N ARG A 92 7.13 -5.83 20.59
CA ARG A 92 6.50 -4.56 20.20
C ARG A 92 7.55 -3.58 19.70
N VAL A 93 7.42 -3.19 18.45
CA VAL A 93 8.30 -2.22 17.79
C VAL A 93 7.52 -0.94 17.54
N ALA A 94 8.03 0.18 18.05
CA ALA A 94 7.51 1.50 17.72
C ALA A 94 8.42 2.19 16.71
N ILE A 95 7.84 2.68 15.61
CA ILE A 95 8.54 3.52 14.64
C ILE A 95 8.14 4.96 14.87
N VAL A 96 9.11 5.78 15.28
CA VAL A 96 8.92 7.18 15.65
C VAL A 96 9.70 8.09 14.71
N SER A 97 9.24 9.33 14.54
CA SER A 97 9.98 10.32 13.75
C SER A 97 11.15 10.88 14.53
N ALA A 98 12.23 11.26 13.83
CA ALA A 98 13.35 11.96 14.45
C ALA A 98 12.87 13.23 15.17
N GLY A 99 13.26 13.38 16.44
CA GLY A 99 12.89 14.53 17.28
C GLY A 99 11.55 14.39 18.01
N THR A 100 10.82 13.29 17.82
CA THR A 100 9.67 12.95 18.66
C THR A 100 10.17 12.29 19.94
N GLN A 101 10.04 12.97 21.08
CA GLN A 101 10.10 12.35 22.41
C GLN A 101 8.68 12.25 22.92
N ASP A 102 8.18 11.04 23.02
CA ASP A 102 6.84 10.76 23.48
C ASP A 102 6.92 9.52 24.38
N ALA A 103 6.72 9.77 25.68
CA ALA A 103 6.89 8.81 26.74
C ALA A 103 5.94 7.61 26.59
N ASP A 104 4.84 7.77 25.87
CA ASP A 104 3.88 6.69 25.63
C ASP A 104 4.51 5.59 24.76
N TRP A 105 5.40 5.93 23.81
CA TRP A 105 6.15 4.94 23.03
C TRP A 105 7.23 4.25 23.85
N ASP A 106 7.90 4.99 24.74
CA ASP A 106 8.91 4.44 25.64
C ASP A 106 8.32 3.41 26.62
N GLU A 107 7.06 3.62 27.06
CA GLU A 107 6.36 2.68 27.94
C GLU A 107 5.78 1.48 27.18
N TRP A 108 5.26 1.70 25.97
CA TRP A 108 4.60 0.64 25.20
C TRP A 108 5.56 -0.28 24.44
N ALA A 109 6.67 0.23 23.91
CA ALA A 109 7.53 -0.51 22.98
C ALA A 109 8.63 -1.30 23.70
N ASP A 110 8.94 -2.48 23.16
CA ASP A 110 10.14 -3.24 23.52
C ASP A 110 11.36 -2.75 22.73
N GLU A 111 11.13 -2.12 21.58
CA GLU A 111 12.16 -1.56 20.69
C GLU A 111 11.63 -0.30 19.98
N ILE A 112 12.46 0.74 19.94
CA ILE A 112 12.16 2.00 19.25
C ILE A 112 13.08 2.17 18.05
N ILE A 113 12.47 2.36 16.88
CA ILE A 113 13.16 2.63 15.63
C ILE A 113 12.91 4.08 15.23
N VAL A 114 13.98 4.85 15.10
CA VAL A 114 13.90 6.24 14.63
C VAL A 114 13.90 6.25 13.11
N SER A 115 12.79 6.71 12.52
CA SER A 115 12.64 6.88 11.09
C SER A 115 13.20 8.22 10.63
N SER A 116 13.85 8.22 9.48
CA SER A 116 14.18 9.44 8.74
C SER A 116 12.97 10.07 8.07
N LEU A 117 11.85 9.34 7.99
CA LEU A 117 10.57 9.85 7.50
C LEU A 117 9.81 10.51 8.65
N GLY A 118 9.27 11.69 8.39
CA GLY A 118 8.37 12.35 9.32
C GLY A 118 6.98 11.72 9.33
N ALA A 119 6.33 11.71 10.49
CA ALA A 119 4.91 11.47 10.61
C ALA A 119 4.15 12.50 9.78
N THR A 120 3.08 12.09 9.10
CA THR A 120 2.24 13.04 8.38
C THR A 120 1.39 13.84 9.36
N ASN A 121 1.32 15.16 9.13
CA ASN A 121 0.38 16.06 9.81
C ASN A 121 -0.96 16.17 9.07
N ALA A 122 -1.20 15.29 8.08
CA ALA A 122 -2.47 15.25 7.34
C ALA A 122 -3.63 14.91 8.28
N THR A 123 -4.70 15.69 8.19
CA THR A 123 -5.93 15.48 8.97
C THR A 123 -6.96 14.61 8.24
N SER A 124 -6.79 14.41 6.93
CA SER A 124 -7.75 13.72 6.09
C SER A 124 -7.11 12.56 5.33
N LEU A 125 -7.88 11.48 5.24
CA LEU A 125 -7.57 10.29 4.47
C LEU A 125 -8.70 10.06 3.45
N TRP A 126 -8.37 10.22 2.18
CA TRP A 126 -9.23 9.83 1.06
C TRP A 126 -8.75 8.51 0.47
N VAL A 127 -9.69 7.62 0.15
CA VAL A 127 -9.42 6.29 -0.39
C VAL A 127 -10.42 5.97 -1.48
N ALA A 128 -9.97 5.36 -2.57
CA ALA A 128 -10.85 4.84 -3.62
C ALA A 128 -10.40 3.46 -4.11
N ASN A 129 -11.32 2.50 -4.10
CA ASN A 129 -11.12 1.21 -4.75
C ASN A 129 -11.37 1.37 -6.25
N THR A 130 -10.35 1.06 -7.05
CA THR A 130 -10.36 1.27 -8.50
C THR A 130 -10.34 -0.05 -9.26
N THR A 131 -10.58 -1.18 -8.58
CA THR A 131 -10.58 -2.52 -9.18
C THR A 131 -11.44 -2.54 -10.44
N GLY A 132 -10.90 -3.11 -11.52
CA GLY A 132 -11.55 -3.17 -12.84
C GLY A 132 -11.45 -1.91 -13.69
N HIS A 133 -10.92 -0.79 -13.16
CA HIS A 133 -10.53 0.35 -13.98
C HIS A 133 -9.20 0.06 -14.65
N VAL A 134 -9.07 0.51 -15.90
CA VAL A 134 -7.83 0.44 -16.68
C VAL A 134 -7.52 1.86 -17.11
N ILE A 135 -6.31 2.31 -16.86
CA ILE A 135 -5.91 3.70 -17.00
C ILE A 135 -4.97 3.83 -18.19
N ASP A 136 -5.15 4.91 -18.93
CA ASP A 136 -4.18 5.36 -19.92
C ASP A 136 -2.88 5.82 -19.23
N PRO A 137 -1.69 5.30 -19.59
CA PRO A 137 -0.43 5.62 -18.90
C PRO A 137 -0.11 7.12 -18.88
N ASP A 138 -0.24 7.82 -20.01
CA ASP A 138 0.05 9.25 -20.10
C ASP A 138 -0.90 10.06 -19.20
N SER A 139 -2.17 9.68 -19.17
CA SER A 139 -3.17 10.29 -18.29
C SER A 139 -2.87 10.03 -16.81
N LEU A 140 -2.39 8.84 -16.45
CA LEU A 140 -1.98 8.51 -15.08
C LEU A 140 -0.82 9.39 -14.61
N GLU A 141 0.20 9.61 -15.45
CA GLU A 141 1.34 10.46 -15.12
C GLU A 141 0.89 11.90 -14.84
N VAL A 142 0.02 12.46 -15.68
CA VAL A 142 -0.53 13.81 -15.50
C VAL A 142 -1.34 13.89 -14.22
N PHE A 143 -2.27 12.96 -14.00
CA PHE A 143 -3.09 12.91 -12.77
C PHE A 143 -2.21 12.81 -11.52
N TRP A 144 -1.21 11.93 -11.52
CA TRP A 144 -0.31 11.74 -10.38
C TRP A 144 0.53 12.99 -10.11
N TYR A 145 1.03 13.65 -11.17
CA TYR A 145 1.71 14.93 -11.04
C TYR A 145 0.78 16.00 -10.43
N GLU A 146 -0.42 16.20 -10.98
CA GLU A 146 -1.39 17.18 -10.47
C GLU A 146 -1.75 16.92 -8.99
N LEU A 147 -2.03 15.67 -8.65
CA LEU A 147 -2.31 15.23 -7.29
C LEU A 147 -1.17 15.58 -6.34
N THR A 148 0.07 15.24 -6.69
CA THR A 148 1.24 15.41 -5.83
C THR A 148 1.76 16.85 -5.78
N GLN A 149 1.44 17.68 -6.78
CA GLN A 149 1.71 19.13 -6.79
C GLN A 149 0.59 19.96 -6.14
N GLY A 150 -0.45 19.31 -5.63
CA GLY A 150 -1.47 19.93 -4.81
C GLY A 150 -2.60 20.61 -5.57
N ALA A 151 -2.89 20.17 -6.81
CA ALA A 151 -4.03 20.62 -7.59
C ALA A 151 -5.38 20.41 -6.86
N TYR A 152 -5.43 19.43 -5.96
CA TYR A 152 -6.63 19.05 -5.21
C TYR A 152 -6.46 19.17 -3.70
N GLY A 153 -5.62 20.09 -3.23
CA GLY A 153 -5.29 20.25 -1.81
C GLY A 153 -3.88 19.77 -1.46
N VAL A 154 -3.48 19.88 -0.19
CA VAL A 154 -2.10 19.62 0.22
C VAL A 154 -1.90 18.14 0.53
N VAL A 155 -1.31 17.39 -0.39
CA VAL A 155 -0.98 15.98 -0.21
C VAL A 155 0.32 15.81 0.58
N SER A 156 0.26 15.03 1.66
CA SER A 156 1.43 14.65 2.47
C SER A 156 1.95 13.25 2.10
N ARG A 157 1.04 12.34 1.76
CA ARG A 157 1.37 10.99 1.29
C ARG A 157 0.33 10.56 0.26
N ALA A 158 0.77 9.90 -0.80
CA ALA A 158 -0.11 9.14 -1.66
C ALA A 158 0.51 7.77 -1.98
N LYS A 159 -0.33 6.76 -2.11
CA LYS A 159 0.02 5.44 -2.62
C LYS A 159 -1.06 4.97 -3.57
N GLY A 160 -0.70 4.20 -4.57
CA GLY A 160 -1.69 3.61 -5.47
C GLY A 160 -1.19 2.35 -6.15
N ILE A 161 -2.12 1.47 -6.49
CA ILE A 161 -1.92 0.38 -7.46
C ILE A 161 -2.84 0.66 -8.62
N PHE A 162 -2.30 0.68 -9.82
CA PHE A 162 -3.00 1.06 -11.06
C PHE A 162 -2.83 -0.01 -12.12
N GLU A 163 -3.89 -0.26 -12.88
CA GLU A 163 -3.89 -1.21 -13.99
C GLU A 163 -3.81 -0.45 -15.30
N LEU A 164 -2.83 -0.77 -16.14
CA LEU A 164 -2.55 -0.04 -17.36
C LEU A 164 -3.15 -0.71 -18.60
N ALA A 165 -3.30 0.09 -19.66
CA ALA A 165 -3.87 -0.34 -20.95
C ALA A 165 -3.18 -1.57 -21.56
N ASP A 166 -1.89 -1.74 -21.28
CA ASP A 166 -1.06 -2.83 -21.77
C ASP A 166 -1.09 -4.08 -20.87
N GLY A 167 -1.92 -4.07 -19.83
CA GLY A 167 -2.13 -5.15 -18.89
C GLY A 167 -1.15 -5.19 -17.72
N LEU A 168 -0.17 -4.30 -17.65
CA LEU A 168 0.71 -4.17 -16.50
C LEU A 168 -0.05 -3.63 -15.28
N SER A 169 0.47 -3.95 -14.10
CA SER A 169 0.05 -3.34 -12.83
C SER A 169 1.23 -2.56 -12.28
N VAL A 170 1.00 -1.33 -11.85
CA VAL A 170 2.06 -0.43 -11.39
C VAL A 170 1.73 0.17 -10.02
N TYR A 171 2.75 0.44 -9.23
CA TYR A 171 2.65 1.00 -7.90
C TYR A 171 3.20 2.43 -7.85
N GLY A 172 2.39 3.37 -7.37
CA GLY A 172 2.78 4.76 -7.15
C GLY A 172 3.10 5.04 -5.69
N ASP A 173 4.17 5.79 -5.45
CA ASP A 173 4.64 6.15 -4.10
C ASP A 173 5.01 7.64 -4.00
N PHE A 174 4.28 8.40 -3.21
CA PHE A 174 4.60 9.82 -2.96
C PHE A 174 4.66 10.16 -1.48
N VAL A 175 5.76 10.79 -1.05
CA VAL A 175 5.94 11.39 0.28
C VAL A 175 6.34 12.85 0.09
N ALA A 176 5.62 13.79 0.70
CA ALA A 176 5.97 15.20 0.62
C ALA A 176 7.40 15.45 1.16
N GLY A 177 8.17 16.26 0.42
CA GLY A 177 9.57 16.58 0.76
C GLY A 177 10.60 15.53 0.33
N MET A 178 10.17 14.38 -0.20
CA MET A 178 11.05 13.40 -0.84
C MET A 178 11.09 13.64 -2.36
N GLN A 179 12.15 13.15 -3.01
CA GLN A 179 12.23 13.18 -4.47
C GLN A 179 11.06 12.38 -5.08
N PRO A 180 10.40 12.91 -6.14
CA PRO A 180 9.43 12.14 -6.89
C PRO A 180 10.03 10.82 -7.36
N LYS A 181 9.22 9.77 -7.31
CA LYS A 181 9.57 8.44 -7.82
C LYS A 181 8.70 8.13 -9.01
N GLU A 182 9.30 7.45 -9.98
CA GLU A 182 8.54 6.78 -11.04
C GLU A 182 7.70 5.65 -10.45
N PHE A 183 6.73 5.19 -11.23
CA PHE A 183 5.92 4.04 -10.86
C PHE A 183 6.76 2.76 -10.87
N ASP A 184 6.62 1.92 -9.84
CA ASP A 184 7.23 0.60 -9.78
C ASP A 184 6.30 -0.42 -10.48
N GLU A 185 6.78 -1.15 -11.49
CA GLU A 185 6.02 -2.28 -12.03
C GLU A 185 5.86 -3.38 -10.97
N LEU A 186 4.62 -3.82 -10.76
CA LEU A 186 4.33 -5.00 -9.94
C LEU A 186 4.55 -6.24 -10.79
N ASN A 187 5.39 -7.16 -10.32
CA ASN A 187 5.71 -8.43 -10.99
C ASN A 187 4.51 -9.40 -10.97
N LEU A 188 3.48 -9.04 -11.71
CA LEU A 188 2.24 -9.77 -11.88
C LEU A 188 2.07 -10.09 -13.38
N PRO A 189 1.41 -11.21 -13.72
CA PRO A 189 1.06 -11.48 -15.10
C PRO A 189 0.25 -10.34 -15.71
N ARG A 190 0.52 -10.01 -16.98
CA ARG A 190 -0.28 -9.04 -17.72
C ARG A 190 -1.74 -9.47 -17.77
N TRP A 191 -2.66 -8.53 -17.54
CA TRP A 191 -4.09 -8.77 -17.71
C TRP A 191 -4.54 -8.28 -19.09
N LEU A 192 -4.74 -9.20 -20.03
CA LEU A 192 -5.11 -8.88 -21.41
C LEU A 192 -6.53 -9.37 -21.79
N GLU A 193 -7.35 -9.71 -20.80
CA GLU A 193 -8.70 -10.25 -20.98
C GLU A 193 -9.78 -9.27 -20.47
N GLY A 194 -9.70 -8.02 -20.91
CA GLY A 194 -10.62 -6.95 -20.50
C GLY A 194 -10.27 -6.36 -19.14
N ARG A 195 -11.28 -6.14 -18.29
CA ARG A 195 -11.12 -5.48 -17.00
C ARG A 195 -10.48 -6.42 -15.96
N PRO A 196 -9.42 -5.99 -15.25
CA PRO A 196 -8.79 -6.78 -14.20
C PRO A 196 -9.71 -7.05 -13.01
N GLN A 197 -9.64 -8.25 -12.45
CA GLN A 197 -10.35 -8.62 -11.21
C GLN A 197 -9.42 -8.65 -9.99
N ARG A 198 -8.17 -8.21 -10.14
CA ARG A 198 -7.22 -8.04 -9.04
C ARG A 198 -7.33 -6.65 -8.43
N LEU A 199 -6.82 -6.52 -7.22
CA LEU A 199 -6.92 -5.28 -6.45
C LEU A 199 -6.17 -4.14 -7.13
N SER A 200 -6.87 -3.02 -7.32
CA SER A 200 -6.28 -1.72 -7.61
C SER A 200 -7.00 -0.65 -6.78
N GLY A 201 -6.29 0.42 -6.45
CA GLY A 201 -6.85 1.48 -5.63
C GLY A 201 -5.82 2.54 -5.28
N ILE A 202 -6.32 3.63 -4.72
CA ILE A 202 -5.52 4.80 -4.35
C ILE A 202 -5.85 5.24 -2.92
N GLU A 203 -4.82 5.64 -2.20
CA GLU A 203 -4.89 6.21 -0.86
C GLU A 203 -4.15 7.55 -0.84
N VAL A 204 -4.83 8.61 -0.40
CA VAL A 204 -4.30 9.97 -0.33
C VAL A 204 -4.49 10.53 1.07
N TRP A 205 -3.37 10.86 1.71
CA TRP A 205 -3.33 11.59 2.96
C TRP A 205 -3.00 13.05 2.69
N GLY A 206 -3.85 13.96 3.16
CA GLY A 206 -3.61 15.38 2.99
C GLY A 206 -4.53 16.26 3.80
N ASN A 207 -4.47 17.55 3.49
CA ASN A 207 -5.27 18.60 4.10
C ASN A 207 -6.06 19.33 3.02
N GLN A 208 -7.31 19.67 3.31
CA GLN A 208 -8.21 20.38 2.38
C GLN A 208 -8.30 19.68 1.01
N LEU A 209 -8.43 18.34 1.03
CA LEU A 209 -8.53 17.56 -0.19
C LEU A 209 -9.85 17.84 -0.90
N ASP A 210 -9.79 18.18 -2.19
CA ASP A 210 -10.96 18.20 -3.07
C ASP A 210 -11.23 16.79 -3.58
N GLU A 211 -11.83 15.96 -2.71
CA GLU A 211 -12.09 14.55 -2.96
C GLU A 211 -12.94 14.31 -4.22
N ALA A 212 -13.85 15.23 -4.53
CA ALA A 212 -14.68 15.15 -5.73
C ALA A 212 -13.86 15.40 -7.01
N ALA A 213 -12.98 16.40 -7.00
CA ALA A 213 -12.09 16.67 -8.12
C ALA A 213 -11.06 15.54 -8.33
N ILE A 214 -10.52 14.96 -7.25
CA ILE A 214 -9.63 13.79 -7.33
C ILE A 214 -10.36 12.63 -8.00
N ALA A 215 -11.56 12.29 -7.51
CA ALA A 215 -12.35 11.18 -8.05
C ALA A 215 -12.72 11.40 -9.52
N GLN A 216 -13.17 12.61 -9.88
CA GLN A 216 -13.54 12.93 -11.26
C GLN A 216 -12.35 12.86 -12.20
N THR A 217 -11.21 13.45 -11.84
CA THR A 217 -10.02 13.44 -12.71
C THR A 217 -9.47 12.03 -12.87
N PHE A 218 -9.47 11.23 -11.80
CA PHE A 218 -9.13 9.80 -11.90
C PHE A 218 -10.06 9.06 -12.87
N GLN A 219 -11.37 9.31 -12.78
CA GLN A 219 -12.36 8.69 -13.67
C GLN A 219 -12.14 9.09 -15.13
N ASP A 220 -11.74 10.33 -15.38
CA ASP A 220 -11.45 10.83 -16.74
C ASP A 220 -10.20 10.16 -17.36
N CYS A 221 -9.28 9.66 -16.53
CA CYS A 221 -8.12 8.87 -16.99
C CYS A 221 -8.49 7.43 -17.38
N CYS A 222 -9.69 6.95 -17.02
CA CYS A 222 -10.08 5.56 -17.20
C CYS A 222 -10.56 5.26 -18.62
N LEU A 223 -10.06 4.17 -19.18
CA LEU A 223 -10.41 3.72 -20.52
C LEU A 223 -11.79 3.05 -20.59
N SER A 224 -12.45 3.27 -21.72
CA SER A 224 -13.67 2.53 -22.09
C SER A 224 -13.36 1.08 -22.46
N ASP A 225 -14.35 0.19 -22.37
CA ASP A 225 -14.21 -1.22 -22.74
C ASP A 225 -13.72 -1.43 -24.19
N VAL A 226 -14.10 -0.52 -25.09
CA VAL A 226 -13.68 -0.58 -26.50
C VAL A 226 -12.18 -0.27 -26.61
N ALA A 227 -11.71 0.77 -25.92
CA ALA A 227 -10.30 1.14 -25.90
C ALA A 227 -9.44 0.06 -25.23
N ILE A 228 -9.89 -0.49 -24.10
CA ILE A 228 -9.21 -1.60 -23.39
C ILE A 228 -8.99 -2.78 -24.34
N ARG A 229 -10.05 -3.25 -25.01
CA ARG A 229 -9.94 -4.38 -25.96
C ARG A 229 -8.99 -4.08 -27.11
N HIS A 230 -9.01 -2.86 -27.63
CA HIS A 230 -8.13 -2.45 -28.71
C HIS A 230 -6.65 -2.53 -28.29
N TYR A 231 -6.28 -1.89 -27.16
CA TYR A 231 -4.90 -1.90 -26.68
C TYR A 231 -4.42 -3.30 -26.29
N GLN A 232 -5.25 -4.07 -25.58
CA GLN A 232 -4.88 -5.43 -25.18
C GLN A 232 -4.69 -6.35 -26.39
N GLN A 233 -5.47 -6.17 -27.47
CA GLN A 233 -5.27 -6.94 -28.71
C GLN A 233 -3.94 -6.61 -29.37
N GLN A 234 -3.56 -5.34 -29.44
CA GLN A 234 -2.25 -4.92 -29.97
C GLN A 234 -1.09 -5.53 -29.18
N VAL A 235 -1.19 -5.54 -27.85
CA VAL A 235 -0.17 -6.17 -26.98
C VAL A 235 -0.09 -7.68 -27.21
N LYS A 236 -1.24 -8.37 -27.36
CA LYS A 236 -1.25 -9.81 -27.69
C LYS A 236 -0.53 -10.10 -29.00
N GLU A 237 -0.75 -9.27 -30.02
CA GLU A 237 -0.11 -9.40 -31.34
C GLU A 237 1.41 -9.20 -31.22
N MET A 238 1.86 -8.15 -30.53
CA MET A 238 3.29 -7.90 -30.29
C MET A 238 3.97 -9.06 -29.55
N LEU A 239 3.37 -9.56 -28.47
CA LEU A 239 3.93 -10.67 -27.70
C LEU A 239 3.98 -11.98 -28.50
N ALA A 240 3.00 -12.20 -29.40
CA ALA A 240 3.00 -13.35 -30.28
C ALA A 240 4.12 -13.26 -31.33
N GLU A 241 4.40 -12.06 -31.85
CA GLU A 241 5.53 -11.81 -32.76
C GLU A 241 6.88 -12.03 -32.08
N GLU A 242 7.06 -11.52 -30.85
CA GLU A 242 8.29 -11.73 -30.06
C GLU A 242 8.55 -13.20 -29.75
N ALA A 243 7.50 -13.99 -29.48
CA ALA A 243 7.63 -15.42 -29.18
C ALA A 243 8.01 -16.28 -30.42
N MET A 244 7.93 -15.72 -31.63
CA MET A 244 8.31 -16.42 -32.87
C MET A 244 9.78 -16.19 -33.28
N ILE A 245 10.50 -15.33 -32.57
CA ILE A 245 11.91 -14.98 -32.80
C ILE A 245 12.82 -15.77 -31.85
#